data_AF-A0A815XCQ0-F1
#
_entry.id   AF-A0A815XCQ0-F1
#
_cell.length_a   1.000
_cell.length_b   1.000
_cell.length_c   1.000
_cell.angle_alpha   90.00
_cell.angle_beta   90.00
_cell.angle_gamma   90.00
#
_symmetry.space_group_name_H-M   'P 1'
#
loop_
_entity.id
_entity.type
_entity.pdbx_description
1 polymer ?
#
loop_
_entity_poly.entity_id
_entity_poly.type
_entity_poly.pdbx_seq_one_letter_code
_entity_poly.pdbx_strand_id
1 'polypeptide(L)'
;IVRVTSINNDSTPNNDIRRNVKFKKLPGGLKTETEIIHGCVFTKNVVHRCMPSKIDGPRVLLLKSQIEYQRSDDHRLTTLEPVLNQEQHYLYSYVDKINSHFKPDILVVEKSVSRLAQDFIISNGVVLIYNVKESIMQRLSKCLRTTIMTSIDSRLPSNIQTPLGRCEYFQIKEYELNNSYKKRLMLFAGCPPEYGCTVLIRGGTLQQLKVVKSIMRLFLLITYSTQLEQSFLNDCYGQINDNYNDYLLLIKQFNLEQYIDTIITNKQSIIDLITNGLLLSTSPYVKYNIPYILTYTYRQYVPSELLYQNIYNNKYQQKRDNSNCSFDDDKQIKDTNIYSWFYNSPYNNEIIHVHDKHKFIKDNTILPGIDQNSKVNN
;
A
#
# COMPACT_ATOMS: atom_id res chain seq x y z
N ILE A 1 -0.29 -2.63 -17.71
CA ILE A 1 0.16 -1.81 -16.56
C ILE A 1 -0.90 -0.74 -16.36
N VAL A 2 -1.42 -0.57 -15.14
CA VAL A 2 -2.49 0.39 -14.86
C VAL A 2 -2.02 1.78 -15.26
N ARG A 3 -2.65 2.38 -16.28
CA ARG A 3 -2.55 3.82 -16.52
C ARG A 3 -3.27 4.49 -15.35
N VAL A 4 -2.52 5.10 -14.43
CA VAL A 4 -3.11 6.07 -13.51
C VAL A 4 -3.24 7.36 -14.31
N THR A 5 -4.24 7.39 -15.19
CA THR A 5 -4.65 8.59 -15.91
C THR A 5 -5.55 9.39 -14.97
N SER A 6 -5.27 10.69 -14.89
CA SER A 6 -5.93 11.73 -14.08
C SER A 6 -5.46 11.87 -12.62
N ILE A 7 -4.50 12.78 -12.45
CA ILE A 7 -4.46 13.66 -11.29
C ILE A 7 -5.70 14.56 -11.45
N ASN A 8 -6.83 14.16 -10.88
CA ASN A 8 -7.95 15.09 -10.76
C ASN A 8 -7.53 16.20 -9.79
N ASN A 9 -7.74 17.45 -10.19
CA ASN A 9 -7.44 18.68 -9.44
C ASN A 9 -8.31 18.86 -8.18
N ASP A 10 -8.93 17.80 -7.66
CA ASP A 10 -9.69 17.84 -6.42
C ASP A 10 -8.75 17.61 -5.23
N SER A 11 -8.10 18.70 -4.80
CA SER A 11 -7.65 19.04 -3.45
C SER A 11 -7.30 17.92 -2.45
N THR A 12 -6.72 16.80 -2.88
CA THR A 12 -6.10 15.80 -2.02
C THR A 12 -4.82 15.27 -2.68
N PRO A 13 -3.64 15.81 -2.28
CA PRO A 13 -2.35 15.48 -2.89
C PRO A 13 -1.80 14.16 -2.32
N ASN A 14 -2.53 13.06 -2.46
CA ASN A 14 -2.07 11.77 -1.94
C ASN A 14 -2.36 10.62 -2.91
N ASN A 15 -1.87 10.79 -4.14
CA ASN A 15 -1.85 9.79 -5.21
C ASN A 15 -0.78 8.72 -4.95
N ASP A 16 -0.82 8.08 -3.78
CA ASP A 16 0.04 6.93 -3.49
C ASP A 16 -0.50 5.70 -4.25
N ILE A 17 0.19 5.32 -5.33
CA ILE A 17 -0.16 4.16 -6.16
C ILE A 17 -0.25 2.85 -5.37
N ARG A 18 0.46 2.76 -4.23
CA ARG A 18 0.42 1.60 -3.32
C ARG A 18 -0.96 1.42 -2.68
N ARG A 19 -1.77 2.48 -2.61
CA ARG A 19 -3.16 2.41 -2.13
C ARG A 19 -4.12 1.90 -3.20
N ASN A 20 -3.78 2.08 -4.48
CA ASN A 20 -4.63 1.70 -5.62
C ASN A 20 -4.40 0.25 -6.06
N VAL A 21 -3.24 -0.34 -5.81
CA VAL A 21 -2.95 -1.76 -6.12
C VAL A 21 -2.89 -2.61 -4.86
N LYS A 22 -3.67 -3.70 -4.81
CA LYS A 22 -3.67 -4.65 -3.68
C LYS A 22 -3.12 -5.99 -4.11
N PHE A 23 -2.09 -6.46 -3.42
CA PHE A 23 -1.60 -7.83 -3.57
C PHE A 23 -2.28 -8.75 -2.55
N LYS A 24 -3.09 -9.68 -3.07
CA LYS A 24 -3.77 -10.75 -2.32
C LYS A 24 -2.99 -12.05 -2.46
N LYS A 25 -2.62 -12.66 -1.34
CA LYS A 25 -1.89 -13.93 -1.32
C LYS A 25 -2.86 -15.08 -1.11
N LEU A 26 -2.74 -16.13 -1.91
CA LEU A 26 -3.46 -17.40 -1.80
C LEU A 26 -2.44 -18.53 -1.89
N PRO A 27 -2.09 -19.20 -0.78
CA PRO A 27 -1.18 -20.34 -0.83
C PRO A 27 -1.81 -21.48 -1.63
N GLY A 28 -0.99 -22.17 -2.41
CA GLY A 28 -1.42 -23.27 -3.27
C GLY A 28 -1.92 -22.89 -4.65
N GLY A 29 -2.36 -23.91 -5.38
CA GLY A 29 -2.54 -23.86 -6.83
C GLY A 29 -1.22 -23.69 -7.57
N LEU A 30 -1.31 -23.41 -8.86
CA LEU A 30 -0.16 -23.20 -9.73
C LEU A 30 0.21 -21.70 -9.80
N LYS A 31 1.48 -21.43 -10.11
CA LYS A 31 1.96 -20.05 -10.31
C LYS A 31 1.32 -19.38 -11.53
N THR A 32 0.93 -20.18 -12.53
CA THR A 32 0.24 -19.76 -13.76
C THR A 32 -1.18 -19.24 -13.52
N GLU A 33 -1.76 -19.55 -12.36
CA GLU A 33 -3.11 -19.11 -11.98
C GLU A 33 -3.12 -17.74 -11.30
N THR A 34 -2.00 -17.03 -11.37
CA THR A 34 -1.92 -15.65 -10.91
C THR A 34 -2.65 -14.72 -11.87
N GLU A 35 -3.62 -13.97 -11.36
CA GLU A 35 -4.48 -13.10 -12.17
C GLU A 35 -4.50 -11.67 -11.64
N ILE A 36 -4.65 -10.72 -12.55
CA ILE A 36 -4.88 -9.31 -12.21
C ILE A 36 -6.37 -9.06 -12.38
N ILE A 37 -7.06 -8.72 -11.29
CA ILE A 37 -8.48 -8.42 -11.30
C ILE A 37 -8.64 -6.91 -11.22
N HIS A 38 -9.25 -6.32 -12.25
CA HIS A 38 -9.60 -4.91 -12.27
C HIS A 38 -10.79 -4.66 -11.34
N GLY A 39 -10.51 -4.09 -10.16
CA GLY A 39 -11.46 -3.96 -9.06
C GLY A 39 -10.94 -4.48 -7.71
N CYS A 40 -11.85 -4.93 -6.86
CA CYS A 40 -11.58 -5.23 -5.45
C CYS A 40 -11.88 -6.69 -5.12
N VAL A 41 -10.91 -7.36 -4.49
CA VAL A 41 -11.05 -8.76 -4.07
C VAL A 41 -10.72 -8.90 -2.59
N PHE A 42 -11.63 -9.50 -1.82
CA PHE A 42 -11.43 -9.74 -0.40
C PHE A 42 -12.04 -11.06 0.07
N THR A 43 -11.61 -11.50 1.25
CA THR A 43 -12.07 -12.76 1.83
C THR A 43 -13.28 -12.46 2.68
N LYS A 44 -14.44 -12.89 2.19
CA LYS A 44 -15.73 -12.82 2.86
C LYS A 44 -16.67 -13.78 2.13
N ASN A 45 -17.80 -14.09 2.77
CA ASN A 45 -18.86 -14.85 2.14
C ASN A 45 -20.17 -14.09 2.28
N VAL A 46 -21.13 -14.42 1.40
CA VAL A 46 -22.48 -13.90 1.52
C VAL A 46 -23.15 -14.49 2.76
N VAL A 47 -24.07 -13.73 3.33
CA VAL A 47 -24.70 -14.00 4.63
C VAL A 47 -25.58 -15.25 4.56
N HIS A 48 -26.38 -15.38 3.51
CA HIS A 48 -27.33 -16.46 3.35
C HIS A 48 -27.07 -17.27 2.08
N ARG A 49 -27.31 -18.58 2.11
CA ARG A 49 -27.07 -19.47 0.95
C ARG A 49 -28.02 -19.20 -0.22
N CYS A 50 -29.22 -18.68 0.06
CA CYS A 50 -30.19 -18.34 -1.00
C CYS A 50 -29.82 -17.08 -1.78
N MET A 51 -28.86 -16.29 -1.29
CA MET A 51 -28.41 -15.12 -2.03
C MET A 51 -27.51 -15.54 -3.21
N PRO A 52 -27.65 -14.91 -4.38
CA PRO A 52 -26.89 -15.30 -5.57
C PRO A 52 -25.37 -15.13 -5.37
N SER A 53 -24.63 -16.12 -5.84
CA SER A 53 -23.15 -16.12 -5.77
C SER A 53 -22.50 -15.43 -6.98
N LYS A 54 -23.26 -15.17 -8.04
CA LYS A 54 -22.83 -14.43 -9.22
C LYS A 54 -23.93 -13.47 -9.67
N ILE A 55 -23.58 -12.23 -9.94
CA ILE A 55 -24.48 -11.21 -10.51
C ILE A 55 -23.70 -10.45 -11.57
N ASP A 56 -24.28 -10.31 -12.76
CA ASP A 56 -23.70 -9.53 -13.85
C ASP A 56 -24.28 -8.10 -13.79
N GLY A 57 -23.42 -7.09 -13.92
CA GLY A 57 -23.78 -5.67 -13.87
C GLY A 57 -24.42 -5.15 -12.56
N PRO A 58 -24.03 -5.59 -11.35
CA PRO A 58 -24.77 -5.25 -10.15
C PRO A 58 -24.63 -3.77 -9.73
N ARG A 59 -25.72 -3.22 -9.18
CA ARG A 59 -25.73 -1.95 -8.46
C ARG A 59 -25.38 -2.17 -7.00
N VAL A 60 -24.30 -1.52 -6.56
CA VAL A 60 -23.70 -1.74 -5.24
C VAL A 60 -23.90 -0.51 -4.36
N LEU A 61 -24.50 -0.69 -3.19
CA LEU A 61 -24.62 0.37 -2.18
C LEU A 61 -23.62 0.12 -1.03
N LEU A 62 -22.87 1.16 -0.66
CA LEU A 62 -21.90 1.11 0.43
C LEU A 62 -22.42 1.91 1.64
N LEU A 63 -22.62 1.24 2.77
CA LEU A 63 -23.14 1.83 4.00
C LEU A 63 -22.13 1.68 5.15
N LYS A 64 -21.85 2.79 5.85
CA LYS A 64 -20.97 2.83 7.02
C LYS A 64 -21.71 2.58 8.34
N SER A 65 -23.00 2.90 8.43
CA SER A 65 -23.82 2.65 9.63
C SER A 65 -24.09 1.17 9.86
N GLN A 66 -24.46 0.85 11.09
CA GLN A 66 -25.06 -0.44 11.45
C GLN A 66 -26.56 -0.44 11.12
N ILE A 67 -27.11 -1.62 10.88
CA ILE A 67 -28.55 -1.83 10.65
C ILE A 67 -29.12 -2.55 11.88
N GLU A 68 -29.29 -1.80 12.95
CA GLU A 68 -29.74 -2.30 14.25
C GLU A 68 -30.68 -1.27 14.89
N TYR A 69 -31.62 -1.75 15.70
CA TYR A 69 -32.47 -0.88 16.50
C TYR A 69 -31.70 -0.44 17.74
N GLN A 70 -31.34 0.84 17.80
CA GLN A 70 -30.72 1.43 18.98
C GLN A 70 -31.81 2.06 19.84
N ARG A 71 -31.96 1.54 21.06
CA ARG A 71 -32.88 2.11 22.04
C ARG A 71 -32.29 3.43 22.56
N SER A 72 -33.12 4.46 22.68
CA SER A 72 -32.78 5.67 23.42
C SER A 72 -32.59 5.31 24.90
N ASP A 73 -31.57 5.87 25.55
CA ASP A 73 -31.17 5.56 26.94
C ASP A 73 -32.19 6.01 28.01
N ASP A 74 -33.44 6.29 27.62
CA ASP A 74 -34.50 6.62 28.57
C ASP A 74 -34.77 5.40 29.46
N HIS A 75 -34.41 5.53 30.74
CA HIS A 75 -34.54 4.51 31.80
C HIS A 75 -36.00 4.16 32.17
N ARG A 76 -36.94 4.30 31.23
CA ARG A 76 -38.33 3.89 31.42
C ARG A 76 -38.45 2.38 31.26
N LEU A 77 -38.81 1.72 32.34
CA LEU A 77 -39.19 0.31 32.36
C LEU A 77 -40.48 0.15 31.55
N THR A 78 -40.39 -0.51 30.39
CA THR A 78 -41.52 -0.82 29.51
C THR A 78 -41.64 -2.34 29.39
N THR A 79 -42.85 -2.85 29.19
CA THR A 79 -43.10 -4.26 28.87
C THR A 79 -42.31 -4.68 27.61
N LEU A 80 -41.90 -5.95 27.52
CA LEU A 80 -41.02 -6.43 26.43
C LEU A 80 -41.71 -6.47 25.05
N GLU A 81 -42.99 -6.85 24.99
CA GLU A 81 -43.74 -6.97 23.72
C GLU A 81 -43.75 -5.69 22.86
N PRO A 82 -44.10 -4.49 23.38
CA PRO A 82 -44.09 -3.28 22.57
C PRO A 82 -42.69 -2.93 22.05
N VAL A 83 -41.64 -3.28 22.79
CA VAL A 83 -40.25 -3.02 22.37
C VAL A 83 -39.87 -3.91 21.18
N LEU A 84 -40.26 -5.19 21.21
CA LEU A 84 -40.03 -6.12 20.10
C LEU A 84 -40.78 -5.69 18.83
N ASN A 85 -42.04 -5.28 18.98
CA ASN A 85 -42.84 -4.76 17.86
C ASN A 85 -42.23 -3.48 17.27
N GLN A 86 -41.75 -2.57 18.12
CA GLN A 86 -41.05 -1.35 17.68
C GLN A 86 -39.76 -1.68 16.91
N GLU A 87 -38.95 -2.61 17.41
CA GLU A 87 -37.74 -3.06 16.71
C GLU A 87 -38.08 -3.60 15.32
N GLN A 88 -39.07 -4.50 15.23
CA GLN A 88 -39.47 -5.10 13.96
C GLN A 88 -39.96 -4.03 12.96
N HIS A 89 -40.84 -3.12 13.39
CA HIS A 89 -41.33 -2.03 12.55
C HIS A 89 -40.23 -1.07 12.10
N TYR A 90 -39.30 -0.74 12.99
CA TYR A 90 -38.15 0.12 12.66
C TYR A 90 -37.27 -0.54 11.60
N LEU A 91 -36.88 -1.80 11.80
CA LEU A 91 -36.01 -2.52 10.87
C LEU A 91 -36.69 -2.74 9.51
N TYR A 92 -37.98 -3.07 9.50
CA TYR A 92 -38.76 -3.19 8.27
C TYR A 92 -38.76 -1.87 7.50
N SER A 93 -39.14 -0.77 8.15
CA SER A 93 -39.18 0.56 7.54
C SER A 93 -37.81 1.02 7.05
N TYR A 94 -36.74 0.68 7.78
CA TYR A 94 -35.37 0.99 7.41
C TYR A 94 -34.95 0.26 6.12
N VAL A 95 -35.20 -1.05 6.04
CA VAL A 95 -34.89 -1.86 4.84
C VAL A 95 -35.77 -1.44 3.65
N ASP A 96 -37.03 -1.13 3.89
CA ASP A 96 -37.95 -0.66 2.86
C ASP A 96 -37.53 0.69 2.27
N LYS A 97 -37.02 1.62 3.10
CA LYS A 97 -36.37 2.86 2.63
C LYS A 97 -35.16 2.58 1.72
N ILE A 98 -34.30 1.62 2.08
CA ILE A 98 -33.15 1.24 1.22
C ILE A 98 -33.67 0.76 -0.14
N ASN A 99 -34.64 -0.15 -0.11
CA ASN A 99 -35.15 -0.80 -1.30
C ASN A 99 -35.91 0.20 -2.20
N SER A 100 -36.80 1.01 -1.64
CA SER A 100 -37.60 1.98 -2.39
C SER A 100 -36.75 3.10 -3.02
N HIS A 101 -35.81 3.67 -2.27
CA HIS A 101 -35.03 4.84 -2.72
C HIS A 101 -33.86 4.45 -3.63
N PHE A 102 -33.11 3.39 -3.29
CA PHE A 102 -31.86 3.06 -3.97
C PHE A 102 -31.96 1.83 -4.87
N LYS A 103 -32.85 0.87 -4.56
CA LYS A 103 -32.96 -0.41 -5.28
C LYS A 103 -31.59 -1.07 -5.56
N PRO A 104 -30.73 -1.33 -4.55
CA PRO A 104 -29.43 -1.95 -4.79
C PRO A 104 -29.56 -3.46 -5.04
N ASP A 105 -28.68 -4.03 -5.86
CA ASP A 105 -28.60 -5.49 -6.03
C ASP A 105 -27.65 -6.10 -4.99
N ILE A 106 -26.64 -5.33 -4.56
CA ILE A 106 -25.69 -5.69 -3.50
C ILE A 106 -25.62 -4.57 -2.47
N LEU A 107 -25.84 -4.91 -1.20
CA LEU A 107 -25.67 -4.03 -0.05
C LEU A 107 -24.43 -4.44 0.75
N VAL A 108 -23.45 -3.53 0.82
CA VAL A 108 -22.23 -3.71 1.60
C VAL A 108 -22.26 -2.80 2.82
N VAL A 109 -22.22 -3.40 4.00
CA VAL A 109 -22.27 -2.72 5.30
C VAL A 109 -20.93 -2.86 6.01
N GLU A 110 -20.38 -1.76 6.52
CA GLU A 110 -19.13 -1.75 7.28
C GLU A 110 -19.31 -2.45 8.64
N LYS A 111 -20.40 -2.14 9.34
CA LYS A 111 -20.74 -2.64 10.68
C LYS A 111 -21.69 -3.85 10.61
N SER A 112 -22.36 -4.14 11.72
CA SER A 112 -23.29 -5.24 11.92
C SER A 112 -24.70 -4.96 11.39
N VAL A 113 -25.46 -6.04 11.20
CA VAL A 113 -26.83 -6.05 10.70
C VAL A 113 -27.65 -7.04 11.53
N SER A 114 -28.75 -6.58 12.11
CA SER A 114 -29.68 -7.40 12.90
C SER A 114 -30.26 -8.55 12.08
N ARG A 115 -30.58 -9.67 12.74
CA ARG A 115 -31.09 -10.88 12.08
C ARG A 115 -32.41 -10.62 11.35
N LEU A 116 -33.35 -9.90 11.97
CA LEU A 116 -34.63 -9.53 11.37
C LEU A 116 -34.42 -8.73 10.07
N ALA A 117 -33.46 -7.80 10.07
CA ALA A 117 -33.12 -7.03 8.89
C ALA A 117 -32.52 -7.91 7.77
N GLN A 118 -31.73 -8.94 8.11
CA GLN A 118 -31.22 -9.88 7.11
C GLN A 118 -32.36 -10.60 6.38
N ASP A 119 -33.38 -11.04 7.12
CA ASP A 119 -34.52 -11.75 6.54
C ASP A 119 -35.33 -10.85 5.59
N PHE A 120 -35.55 -9.58 5.97
CA PHE A 120 -36.17 -8.58 5.08
C PHE A 120 -35.33 -8.24 3.83
N ILE A 121 -34.00 -8.21 3.97
CA ILE A 121 -33.10 -7.97 2.82
C ILE A 121 -33.13 -9.17 1.85
N ILE A 122 -33.21 -10.39 2.38
CA ILE A 122 -33.35 -11.63 1.60
C ILE A 122 -34.70 -11.65 0.85
N SER A 123 -35.81 -11.29 1.51
CA SER A 123 -37.12 -11.26 0.86
C SER A 123 -37.17 -10.27 -0.31
N ASN A 124 -36.38 -9.20 -0.25
CA ASN A 124 -36.24 -8.22 -1.33
C ASN A 124 -35.26 -8.65 -2.43
N GLY A 125 -34.60 -9.81 -2.30
CA GLY A 125 -33.68 -10.34 -3.31
C GLY A 125 -32.32 -9.64 -3.36
N VAL A 126 -31.92 -8.90 -2.32
CA VAL A 126 -30.67 -8.14 -2.29
C VAL A 126 -29.55 -8.96 -1.63
N VAL A 127 -28.35 -8.95 -2.22
CA VAL A 127 -27.18 -9.61 -1.62
C VAL A 127 -26.61 -8.76 -0.49
N LEU A 128 -26.59 -9.29 0.72
CA LEU A 128 -26.00 -8.63 1.88
C LEU A 128 -24.56 -9.07 2.13
N ILE A 129 -23.69 -8.11 2.42
CA ILE A 129 -22.32 -8.32 2.89
C ILE A 129 -22.07 -7.35 4.05
N TYR A 130 -21.96 -7.83 5.29
CA TYR A 130 -21.73 -6.97 6.47
C TYR A 130 -20.42 -7.28 7.21
N ASN A 131 -20.04 -6.45 8.18
CA ASN A 131 -18.74 -6.52 8.88
C ASN A 131 -17.55 -6.44 7.89
N VAL A 132 -17.60 -5.49 6.95
CA VAL A 132 -16.50 -5.23 6.01
C VAL A 132 -15.55 -4.20 6.60
N LYS A 133 -14.24 -4.46 6.55
CA LYS A 133 -13.24 -3.52 7.10
C LYS A 133 -13.27 -2.19 6.35
N GLU A 134 -13.08 -1.08 7.07
CA GLU A 134 -13.03 0.27 6.48
C GLU A 134 -12.02 0.38 5.32
N SER A 135 -10.83 -0.21 5.46
CA SER A 135 -9.82 -0.24 4.38
C SER A 135 -10.31 -0.89 3.07
N ILE A 136 -11.26 -1.83 3.17
CA ILE A 136 -11.89 -2.47 2.00
C ILE A 136 -13.04 -1.59 1.50
N MET A 137 -13.83 -0.99 2.39
CA MET A 137 -14.90 -0.05 2.03
C MET A 137 -14.37 1.13 1.21
N GLN A 138 -13.28 1.76 1.65
CA GLN A 138 -12.61 2.85 0.92
C GLN A 138 -12.12 2.40 -0.46
N ARG A 139 -11.65 1.16 -0.57
CA ARG A 139 -11.16 0.60 -1.83
C ARG A 139 -12.30 0.26 -2.80
N LEU A 140 -13.40 -0.28 -2.28
CA LEU A 140 -14.63 -0.52 -3.04
C LEU A 140 -15.22 0.79 -3.55
N SER A 141 -15.29 1.81 -2.69
CA SER A 141 -15.75 3.16 -3.05
C SER A 141 -14.98 3.72 -4.25
N LYS A 142 -13.65 3.61 -4.25
CA LYS A 142 -12.81 4.01 -5.39
C LYS A 142 -13.07 3.17 -6.64
N CYS A 143 -13.02 1.83 -6.53
CA CYS A 143 -13.17 0.94 -7.68
C CYS A 143 -14.55 1.06 -8.36
N LEU A 144 -15.60 1.20 -7.55
CA LEU A 144 -16.99 1.26 -8.00
C LEU A 144 -17.47 2.69 -8.33
N ARG A 145 -16.61 3.70 -8.13
CA ARG A 145 -16.91 5.13 -8.32
C ARG A 145 -18.13 5.59 -7.52
N THR A 146 -18.23 5.13 -6.28
CA THR A 146 -19.34 5.46 -5.39
C THR A 146 -18.86 6.01 -4.05
N THR A 147 -19.69 6.83 -3.41
CA THR A 147 -19.44 7.36 -2.08
C THR A 147 -19.96 6.40 -1.01
N ILE A 148 -19.29 6.36 0.14
CA ILE A 148 -19.74 5.57 1.28
C ILE A 148 -20.79 6.41 2.03
N MET A 149 -22.02 5.91 2.12
CA MET A 149 -23.08 6.58 2.86
C MET A 149 -22.90 6.37 4.37
N THR A 150 -22.96 7.45 5.15
CA THR A 150 -22.88 7.38 6.61
C THR A 150 -24.18 6.87 7.22
N SER A 151 -25.32 7.32 6.71
CA SER A 151 -26.67 6.88 7.05
C SER A 151 -27.59 6.99 5.84
N ILE A 152 -28.73 6.28 5.87
CA ILE A 152 -29.75 6.33 4.81
C ILE A 152 -30.36 7.73 4.69
N ASP A 153 -30.63 8.38 5.82
CA ASP A 153 -31.27 9.70 5.86
C ASP A 153 -30.26 10.85 5.61
N SER A 154 -28.97 10.54 5.44
CA SER A 154 -27.99 11.58 5.10
C SER A 154 -28.30 12.18 3.74
N ARG A 155 -28.42 13.52 3.70
CA ARG A 155 -28.62 14.24 2.44
C ARG A 155 -27.41 13.99 1.56
N LEU A 156 -27.66 13.39 0.40
CA LEU A 156 -26.64 13.27 -0.64
C LEU A 156 -26.17 14.68 -1.01
N PRO A 157 -24.84 14.90 -1.16
CA PRO A 157 -24.34 16.14 -1.73
C PRO A 157 -25.02 16.36 -3.08
N SER A 158 -25.47 17.58 -3.34
CA SER A 158 -26.22 17.99 -4.54
C SER A 158 -25.51 17.67 -5.88
N ASN A 159 -24.24 17.29 -5.84
CA ASN A 159 -23.41 16.93 -6.99
C ASN A 159 -23.39 15.42 -7.33
N ILE A 160 -24.08 14.56 -6.55
CA ILE A 160 -24.09 13.10 -6.76
C ILE A 160 -25.50 12.65 -7.14
N GLN A 161 -25.70 12.32 -8.41
CA GLN A 161 -27.01 11.93 -8.95
C GLN A 161 -27.51 10.57 -8.43
N THR A 162 -26.61 9.65 -8.05
CA THR A 162 -26.93 8.39 -7.36
C THR A 162 -25.71 7.86 -6.57
N PRO A 163 -25.83 7.47 -5.29
CA PRO A 163 -24.74 6.86 -4.51
C PRO A 163 -24.51 5.37 -4.82
N LEU A 164 -24.87 4.92 -6.02
CA LEU A 164 -24.80 3.52 -6.41
C LEU A 164 -23.53 3.29 -7.22
N GLY A 165 -22.72 2.34 -6.75
CA GLY A 165 -21.57 1.84 -7.47
C GLY A 165 -21.98 0.86 -8.57
N ARG A 166 -21.13 0.75 -9.61
CA ARG A 166 -21.30 -0.22 -10.69
C ARG A 166 -20.03 -1.04 -10.88
N CYS A 167 -20.20 -2.31 -11.20
CA CYS A 167 -19.13 -3.19 -11.69
C CYS A 167 -19.68 -4.10 -12.79
N GLU A 168 -18.79 -4.70 -13.58
CA GLU A 168 -19.19 -5.58 -14.68
C GLU A 168 -19.77 -6.89 -14.16
N TYR A 169 -19.15 -7.47 -13.14
CA TYR A 169 -19.70 -8.64 -12.47
C TYR A 169 -19.22 -8.76 -11.02
N PHE A 170 -20.09 -9.33 -10.20
CA PHE A 170 -19.80 -9.80 -8.86
C PHE A 170 -19.79 -11.32 -8.87
N GLN A 171 -18.76 -11.93 -8.30
CA GLN A 171 -18.68 -13.38 -8.18
C GLN A 171 -18.01 -13.81 -6.87
N ILE A 172 -18.53 -14.86 -6.25
CA ILE A 172 -17.85 -15.61 -5.20
C ILE A 172 -17.10 -16.76 -5.86
N LYS A 173 -15.77 -16.74 -5.78
CA LYS A 173 -14.93 -17.86 -6.24
C LYS A 173 -14.34 -18.61 -5.05
N GLU A 174 -14.34 -19.92 -5.16
CA GLU A 174 -13.66 -20.82 -4.24
C GLU A 174 -12.25 -21.11 -4.75
N TYR A 175 -11.26 -20.95 -3.87
CA TYR A 175 -9.87 -21.31 -4.15
C TYR A 175 -9.45 -22.41 -3.18
N GLU A 176 -8.86 -23.47 -3.71
CA GLU A 176 -8.25 -24.55 -2.92
C GLU A 176 -6.86 -24.16 -2.45
N LEU A 177 -6.59 -24.38 -1.16
CA LEU A 177 -5.29 -24.17 -0.53
C LEU A 177 -4.56 -25.51 -0.37
N ASN A 178 -3.24 -25.46 -0.10
CA ASN A 178 -2.37 -26.64 0.06
C ASN A 178 -2.86 -27.70 1.08
N ASN A 179 -3.67 -27.31 2.06
CA ASN A 179 -4.13 -28.19 3.15
C ASN A 179 -5.60 -28.64 2.95
N SER A 180 -6.08 -28.69 1.71
CA SER A 180 -7.48 -29.03 1.36
C SER A 180 -8.55 -28.08 1.93
N TYR A 181 -8.15 -27.00 2.60
CA TYR A 181 -9.07 -25.93 2.99
C TYR A 181 -9.47 -25.12 1.77
N LYS A 182 -10.77 -24.91 1.61
CA LYS A 182 -11.33 -24.02 0.59
C LYS A 182 -11.51 -22.63 1.15
N LYS A 183 -11.06 -21.62 0.41
CA LYS A 183 -11.23 -20.21 0.76
C LYS A 183 -12.07 -19.50 -0.28
N ARG A 184 -13.19 -18.96 0.18
CA ARG A 184 -14.07 -18.11 -0.62
C ARG A 184 -13.54 -16.69 -0.68
N LEU A 185 -13.45 -16.16 -1.89
CA LEU A 185 -13.18 -14.76 -2.16
C LEU A 185 -14.37 -14.15 -2.89
N MET A 186 -14.68 -12.92 -2.53
CA MET A 186 -15.60 -12.08 -3.28
C MET A 186 -14.80 -11.24 -4.27
N LEU A 187 -15.22 -11.27 -5.52
CA LEU A 187 -14.64 -10.52 -6.62
C LEU A 187 -15.65 -9.49 -7.08
N PHE A 188 -15.28 -8.21 -6.97
CA PHE A 188 -15.92 -7.11 -7.68
C PHE A 188 -14.99 -6.77 -8.86
N ALA A 189 -15.37 -7.19 -10.06
CA ALA A 189 -14.51 -7.18 -11.23
C ALA A 189 -15.11 -6.37 -12.39
N GLY A 190 -14.25 -6.03 -13.36
CA GLY A 190 -14.59 -5.17 -14.50
C GLY A 190 -14.82 -3.71 -14.12
N CYS A 191 -14.13 -3.24 -13.07
CA CYS A 191 -14.02 -1.82 -12.80
C CYS A 191 -13.00 -1.19 -13.75
N PRO A 192 -13.12 0.11 -14.11
CA PRO A 192 -12.11 0.78 -14.93
C PRO A 192 -10.72 0.68 -14.26
N PRO A 193 -9.66 0.36 -15.03
CA PRO A 193 -8.35 0.03 -14.48
C PRO A 193 -7.71 1.19 -13.70
N GLU A 194 -8.09 2.43 -14.01
CA GLU A 194 -7.56 3.67 -13.43
C GLU A 194 -7.79 3.77 -11.90
N TYR A 195 -8.91 3.23 -11.41
CA TYR A 195 -9.32 3.38 -10.01
C TYR A 195 -8.72 2.31 -9.07
N GLY A 196 -8.10 1.27 -9.63
CA GLY A 196 -7.36 0.28 -8.88
C GLY A 196 -7.61 -1.17 -9.29
N CYS A 197 -6.67 -2.03 -8.94
CA CYS A 197 -6.71 -3.45 -9.26
C CYS A 197 -6.21 -4.30 -8.10
N THR A 198 -6.71 -5.52 -8.01
CA THR A 198 -6.24 -6.50 -7.04
C THR A 198 -5.50 -7.60 -7.77
N VAL A 199 -4.21 -7.75 -7.47
CA VAL A 199 -3.36 -8.81 -8.02
C VAL A 199 -3.44 -10.01 -7.10
N LEU A 200 -3.93 -11.12 -7.65
CA LEU A 200 -4.11 -12.38 -6.97
C LEU A 200 -2.87 -13.24 -7.19
N ILE A 201 -2.09 -13.46 -6.13
CA ILE A 201 -0.85 -14.23 -6.15
C ILE A 201 -1.14 -15.63 -5.61
N ARG A 202 -0.90 -16.64 -6.45
CA ARG A 202 -1.11 -18.08 -6.26
C ARG A 202 0.23 -18.81 -6.30
N GLY A 203 0.26 -20.01 -5.74
CA GLY A 203 1.40 -20.92 -5.76
C GLY A 203 2.16 -21.01 -4.43
N GLY A 204 2.92 -22.10 -4.31
CA GLY A 204 3.90 -22.30 -3.24
C GLY A 204 3.34 -22.23 -1.83
N THR A 205 4.22 -21.94 -0.87
CA THR A 205 3.87 -21.77 0.55
C THR A 205 3.57 -20.30 0.89
N LEU A 206 2.90 -20.08 2.02
CA LEU A 206 2.61 -18.72 2.49
C LEU A 206 3.88 -17.88 2.72
N GLN A 207 5.00 -18.51 3.08
CA GLN A 207 6.29 -17.85 3.28
C GLN A 207 6.86 -17.34 1.95
N GLN A 208 6.88 -18.18 0.92
CA GLN A 208 7.31 -17.79 -0.43
C GLN A 208 6.43 -16.64 -0.96
N LEU A 209 5.11 -16.71 -0.79
CA LEU A 209 4.19 -15.64 -1.20
C LEU A 209 4.39 -14.32 -0.44
N LYS A 210 4.94 -14.34 0.79
CA LYS A 210 5.30 -13.10 1.50
C LYS A 210 6.46 -12.41 0.78
N VAL A 211 7.49 -13.16 0.39
CA VAL A 211 8.66 -12.66 -0.35
C VAL A 211 8.24 -12.13 -1.72
N VAL A 212 7.48 -12.93 -2.48
CA VAL A 212 6.96 -12.51 -3.80
C VAL A 212 6.13 -11.24 -3.69
N LYS A 213 5.28 -11.12 -2.67
CA LYS A 213 4.51 -9.89 -2.44
C LYS A 213 5.40 -8.69 -2.17
N SER A 214 6.49 -8.85 -1.41
CA SER A 214 7.44 -7.76 -1.17
C SER A 214 8.14 -7.33 -2.45
N ILE A 215 8.59 -8.30 -3.25
CA ILE A 215 9.21 -8.08 -4.56
C ILE A 215 8.24 -7.36 -5.51
N MET A 216 6.99 -7.81 -5.60
CA MET A 216 5.97 -7.17 -6.46
C MET A 216 5.62 -5.74 -6.02
N ARG A 217 5.65 -5.46 -4.72
CA ARG A 217 5.48 -4.08 -4.21
C ARG A 217 6.65 -3.19 -4.58
N LEU A 218 7.87 -3.74 -4.55
CA LEU A 218 9.05 -3.04 -5.02
C LEU A 218 8.92 -2.76 -6.52
N PHE A 219 8.64 -3.78 -7.34
CA PHE A 219 8.42 -3.62 -8.79
C PHE A 219 7.39 -2.55 -9.12
N LEU A 220 6.26 -2.51 -8.40
CA LEU A 220 5.26 -1.45 -8.59
C LEU A 220 5.86 -0.06 -8.37
N LEU A 221 6.67 0.10 -7.32
CA LEU A 221 7.36 1.36 -7.03
C LEU A 221 8.36 1.70 -8.15
N ILE A 222 9.18 0.74 -8.59
CA ILE A 222 10.14 0.90 -9.70
C ILE A 222 9.44 1.36 -10.98
N THR A 223 8.34 0.68 -11.36
CA THR A 223 7.60 1.04 -12.57
C THR A 223 6.96 2.43 -12.47
N TYR A 224 6.56 2.84 -11.27
CA TYR A 224 5.96 4.15 -11.06
C TYR A 224 7.02 5.27 -11.08
N SER A 225 8.16 5.08 -10.41
CA SER A 225 9.25 6.05 -10.42
C SER A 225 9.83 6.24 -11.82
N THR A 226 10.03 5.15 -12.57
CA THR A 226 10.50 5.21 -13.97
C THR A 226 9.52 5.95 -14.88
N GLN A 227 8.21 5.76 -14.71
CA GLN A 227 7.19 6.51 -15.45
C GLN A 227 7.20 8.01 -15.14
N LEU A 228 7.40 8.38 -13.86
CA LEU A 228 7.53 9.78 -13.46
C LEU A 228 8.81 10.41 -14.01
N GLU A 229 9.92 9.68 -13.95
CA GLU A 229 11.20 10.12 -14.50
C GLU A 229 11.13 10.31 -16.01
N GLN A 230 10.50 9.39 -16.74
CA GLN A 230 10.29 9.54 -18.17
C GLN A 230 9.43 10.76 -18.50
N SER A 231 8.34 10.98 -17.75
CA SER A 231 7.50 12.18 -17.90
C SER A 231 8.31 13.46 -17.64
N PHE A 232 9.12 13.48 -16.58
CA PHE A 232 9.98 14.61 -16.24
C PHE A 232 11.04 14.90 -17.32
N LEU A 233 11.70 13.86 -17.86
CA LEU A 233 12.66 14.02 -18.94
C LEU A 233 12.01 14.57 -20.21
N ASN A 234 10.80 14.09 -20.54
CA ASN A 234 10.04 14.61 -21.66
C ASN A 234 9.71 16.10 -21.49
N ASP A 235 9.32 16.53 -20.27
CA ASP A 235 9.04 17.94 -19.96
C ASP A 235 10.29 18.83 -20.06
N CYS A 236 11.46 18.29 -19.70
CA CYS A 236 12.75 18.96 -19.84
C CYS A 236 13.37 18.85 -21.24
N TYR A 237 12.66 18.28 -22.22
CA TYR A 237 13.19 17.95 -23.56
C TYR A 237 14.49 17.12 -23.54
N GLY A 238 14.70 16.34 -22.47
CA GLY A 238 15.83 15.44 -22.33
C GLY A 238 15.62 14.17 -23.15
N GLN A 239 16.54 13.87 -24.07
CA GLN A 239 16.54 12.60 -24.79
C GLN A 239 17.37 11.57 -24.03
N ILE A 240 16.83 10.35 -23.91
CA ILE A 240 17.58 9.20 -23.44
C ILE A 240 18.54 8.81 -24.56
N ASN A 241 19.83 8.83 -24.28
CA ASN A 241 20.84 8.38 -25.24
C ASN A 241 20.80 6.84 -25.25
N ASP A 242 20.25 6.23 -26.29
CA ASP A 242 20.06 4.77 -26.43
C ASP A 242 21.37 4.01 -26.69
N ASN A 243 22.45 4.33 -25.97
CA ASN A 243 23.70 3.59 -26.04
C ASN A 243 23.57 2.28 -25.26
N TYR A 244 23.40 1.17 -25.98
CA TYR A 244 23.30 -0.20 -25.45
C TYR A 244 24.36 -0.56 -24.37
N ASN A 245 25.55 0.04 -24.46
CA ASN A 245 26.66 -0.19 -23.52
C ASN A 245 26.40 0.36 -22.11
N ASP A 246 25.63 1.44 -21.97
CA ASP A 246 25.30 2.02 -20.66
C ASP A 246 24.27 1.15 -19.91
N TYR A 247 23.34 0.53 -20.63
CA TYR A 247 22.40 -0.45 -20.07
C TYR A 247 23.10 -1.71 -19.59
N LEU A 248 24.11 -2.18 -20.33
CA LEU A 248 24.92 -3.35 -19.93
C LEU A 248 25.74 -3.07 -18.66
N LEU A 249 26.24 -1.85 -18.50
CA LEU A 249 26.94 -1.40 -17.30
C LEU A 249 25.98 -1.33 -16.09
N LEU A 250 24.76 -0.83 -16.30
CA LEU A 250 23.70 -0.76 -15.29
C LEU A 250 23.26 -2.16 -14.83
N ILE A 251 23.09 -3.11 -15.76
CA ILE A 251 22.77 -4.51 -15.46
C ILE A 251 23.89 -5.18 -14.67
N LYS A 252 25.16 -4.92 -15.02
CA LYS A 252 26.33 -5.35 -14.22
C LYS A 252 26.32 -4.73 -12.81
N GLN A 253 25.88 -3.48 -12.68
CA GLN A 253 25.73 -2.79 -11.39
C GLN A 253 24.62 -3.41 -10.51
N PHE A 254 23.56 -3.93 -11.12
CA PHE A 254 22.49 -4.66 -10.41
C PHE A 254 22.87 -6.08 -10.00
N ASN A 255 24.02 -6.60 -10.46
CA ASN A 255 24.80 -7.70 -9.89
C ASN A 255 23.98 -8.84 -9.23
N LEU A 256 23.00 -9.39 -9.95
CA LEU A 256 22.17 -10.50 -9.47
C LEU A 256 22.88 -11.86 -9.50
N GLU A 257 24.04 -11.98 -10.15
CA GLU A 257 24.80 -13.25 -10.21
C GLU A 257 25.71 -13.46 -9.00
N GLN A 258 26.35 -12.41 -8.46
CA GLN A 258 27.21 -12.52 -7.26
C GLN A 258 26.42 -12.75 -5.96
N TYR A 259 25.10 -12.55 -5.97
CA TYR A 259 24.24 -12.67 -4.78
C TYR A 259 23.95 -14.12 -4.40
N ILE A 260 24.02 -15.07 -5.35
CA ILE A 260 23.75 -16.50 -5.08
C ILE A 260 24.95 -17.17 -4.40
N ASP A 261 26.18 -16.84 -4.83
CA ASP A 261 27.41 -17.46 -4.31
C ASP A 261 27.84 -16.91 -2.93
N THR A 262 27.48 -15.66 -2.62
CA THR A 262 27.80 -15.01 -1.33
C THR A 262 26.89 -15.46 -0.18
N ILE A 263 25.64 -15.83 -0.46
CA ILE A 263 24.69 -16.38 0.53
C ILE A 263 25.11 -17.76 1.02
N ILE A 264 25.74 -18.57 0.16
CA ILE A 264 26.12 -19.95 0.49
C ILE A 264 27.37 -19.98 1.39
N THR A 265 28.21 -18.95 1.34
CA THR A 265 29.58 -19.03 1.89
C THR A 265 29.80 -18.23 3.18
N ASN A 266 29.17 -17.07 3.40
CA ASN A 266 29.59 -16.21 4.52
C ASN A 266 28.43 -15.65 5.35
N LYS A 267 28.53 -15.82 6.68
CA LYS A 267 27.76 -15.08 7.70
C LYS A 267 28.06 -13.58 7.56
N GLN A 268 27.35 -12.87 6.69
CA GLN A 268 27.63 -11.47 6.39
C GLN A 268 26.99 -10.49 7.38
N SER A 269 27.67 -9.35 7.54
CA SER A 269 27.30 -8.25 8.42
C SER A 269 26.11 -7.46 7.86
N ILE A 270 25.34 -6.78 8.74
CA ILE A 270 24.15 -6.00 8.38
C ILE A 270 24.45 -4.93 7.32
N ILE A 271 25.70 -4.47 7.20
CA ILE A 271 26.10 -3.39 6.30
C ILE A 271 26.38 -3.88 4.89
N ASP A 272 26.93 -5.07 4.69
CA ASP A 272 27.03 -5.68 3.35
C ASP A 272 25.64 -5.85 2.73
N LEU A 273 24.64 -6.09 3.59
CA LEU A 273 23.24 -6.19 3.21
C LEU A 273 22.61 -4.83 2.85
N ILE A 274 23.09 -3.74 3.46
CA ILE A 274 22.60 -2.38 3.21
C ILE A 274 23.29 -1.77 1.98
N THR A 275 24.59 -1.99 1.79
CA THR A 275 25.37 -1.44 0.67
C THR A 275 25.18 -2.22 -0.62
N ASN A 276 25.04 -3.55 -0.56
CA ASN A 276 24.88 -4.39 -1.75
C ASN A 276 23.45 -4.91 -1.95
N GLY A 277 22.60 -4.86 -0.92
CA GLY A 277 21.24 -5.44 -0.95
C GLY A 277 20.09 -4.45 -0.90
N LEU A 278 20.33 -3.17 -0.59
CA LEU A 278 19.28 -2.15 -0.56
C LEU A 278 19.35 -1.30 -1.83
N LEU A 279 18.40 -1.52 -2.74
CA LEU A 279 18.22 -0.65 -3.90
C LEU A 279 17.84 0.76 -3.42
N LEU A 280 18.81 1.70 -3.42
CA LEU A 280 18.64 3.08 -2.96
C LEU A 280 17.83 3.92 -3.96
N SER A 281 18.05 3.72 -5.27
CA SER A 281 17.26 4.30 -6.37
C SER A 281 17.04 3.25 -7.44
N THR A 282 15.92 3.41 -8.12
CA THR A 282 15.58 2.68 -9.33
C THR A 282 15.98 3.41 -10.60
N SER A 283 16.33 4.70 -10.46
CA SER A 283 16.68 5.58 -11.57
C SER A 283 18.11 5.29 -12.04
N PRO A 284 18.34 5.09 -13.34
CA PRO A 284 19.69 4.93 -13.89
C PRO A 284 20.51 6.22 -13.85
N TYR A 285 19.87 7.38 -13.67
CA TYR A 285 20.52 8.69 -13.68
C TYR A 285 20.90 9.17 -12.26
N VAL A 286 20.21 8.69 -11.24
CA VAL A 286 20.50 9.02 -9.84
C VAL A 286 21.61 8.12 -9.32
N LYS A 287 22.84 8.64 -9.33
CA LYS A 287 23.97 8.04 -8.62
C LYS A 287 23.97 8.51 -7.17
N TYR A 288 23.88 7.58 -6.23
CA TYR A 288 24.17 7.90 -4.84
C TYR A 288 25.66 7.83 -4.61
N ASN A 289 26.21 8.93 -4.13
CA ASN A 289 27.53 8.91 -3.56
C ASN A 289 27.45 8.23 -2.18
N ILE A 290 28.54 7.57 -1.81
CA ILE A 290 28.71 7.00 -0.47
C ILE A 290 28.44 8.12 0.55
N PRO A 291 27.57 7.88 1.56
CA PRO A 291 27.32 8.87 2.61
C PRO A 291 28.65 9.39 3.17
N TYR A 292 28.76 10.71 3.34
CA TYR A 292 30.02 11.37 3.73
C TYR A 292 30.66 10.73 4.97
N ILE A 293 29.84 10.28 5.93
CA ILE A 293 30.26 9.62 7.16
C ILE A 293 31.07 8.34 6.94
N LEU A 294 30.86 7.64 5.83
CA LEU A 294 31.57 6.41 5.46
C LEU A 294 32.87 6.69 4.70
N THR A 295 33.14 7.94 4.31
CA THR A 295 34.31 8.33 3.52
C THR A 295 35.57 8.38 4.40
N TYR A 296 36.73 8.06 3.81
CA TYR A 296 38.04 8.15 4.46
C TYR A 296 38.32 9.56 5.02
N THR A 297 37.94 10.61 4.28
CA THR A 297 38.11 12.02 4.67
C THR A 297 37.39 12.38 5.96
N TYR A 298 36.17 11.86 6.19
CA TYR A 298 35.43 12.10 7.42
C TYR A 298 36.08 11.42 8.63
N ARG A 299 36.68 10.23 8.44
CA ARG A 299 37.34 9.48 9.52
C ARG A 299 38.63 10.14 10.00
N GLN A 300 39.31 10.90 9.13
CA GLN A 300 40.48 11.68 9.51
C GLN A 300 40.11 13.00 10.21
N TYR A 301 38.82 13.39 10.20
CA TYR A 301 38.36 14.63 10.83
C TYR A 301 38.23 14.45 12.34
N VAL A 302 39.00 15.21 13.12
CA VAL A 302 39.12 15.13 14.60
C VAL A 302 37.77 15.19 15.36
N PRO A 303 36.77 16.01 14.98
CA PRO A 303 35.46 16.03 15.65
C PRO A 303 34.58 14.81 15.37
N SER A 304 34.98 13.90 14.48
CA SER A 304 34.17 12.72 14.14
C SER A 304 33.97 11.81 15.35
N GLU A 305 35.00 11.60 16.17
CA GLU A 305 34.95 10.82 17.42
C GLU A 305 33.87 11.33 18.40
N LEU A 306 33.63 12.64 18.43
CA LEU A 306 32.63 13.28 19.29
C LEU A 306 31.19 13.15 18.76
N LEU A 307 31.01 13.14 17.44
CA LEU A 307 29.69 13.00 16.80
C LEU A 307 29.18 11.55 16.89
N TYR A 308 30.08 10.56 16.86
CA TYR A 308 29.72 9.14 16.90
C TYR A 308 29.06 8.70 18.21
N GLN A 309 29.49 9.23 19.36
CA GLN A 309 28.93 8.84 20.65
C GLN A 309 27.46 9.26 20.83
N ASN A 310 27.00 10.29 20.12
CA ASN A 310 25.67 10.88 20.36
C ASN A 310 24.65 10.64 19.24
N ILE A 311 25.08 10.42 17.98
CA ILE A 311 24.15 10.26 16.85
C ILE A 311 23.62 8.82 16.73
N TYR A 312 24.45 7.81 17.00
CA TYR A 312 24.08 6.40 16.85
C TYR A 312 23.70 5.71 18.17
N ASN A 313 23.78 6.42 19.29
CA ASN A 313 23.07 6.07 20.53
C ASN A 313 21.57 6.30 20.33
N ASN A 314 20.98 5.52 19.44
CA ASN A 314 19.55 5.44 19.28
C ASN A 314 18.98 4.92 20.60
N LYS A 315 18.32 5.82 21.35
CA LYS A 315 17.50 5.54 22.55
C LYS A 315 16.46 4.41 22.38
N TYR A 316 16.34 3.83 21.18
CA TYR A 316 15.43 2.75 20.81
C TYR A 316 16.02 1.34 20.93
N GLN A 317 17.35 1.15 21.05
CA GLN A 317 17.92 -0.19 21.24
C GLN A 317 17.84 -0.70 22.69
N GLN A 318 17.59 0.16 23.68
CA GLN A 318 17.50 -0.24 25.10
C GLN A 318 16.14 -0.81 25.53
N LYS A 319 15.10 -0.77 24.67
CA LYS A 319 13.76 -1.32 25.01
C LYS A 319 13.61 -2.79 24.65
N ARG A 320 14.45 -3.68 25.20
CA ARG A 320 14.14 -5.12 25.15
C ARG A 320 14.02 -5.83 26.49
N ASP A 321 14.53 -5.28 27.58
CA ASP A 321 14.39 -5.94 28.88
C ASP A 321 13.70 -5.02 29.90
N ASN A 322 12.55 -5.47 30.40
CA ASN A 322 11.78 -4.82 31.45
C ASN A 322 12.58 -4.84 32.76
N SER A 323 12.96 -3.67 33.28
CA SER A 323 12.69 -3.17 34.64
C SER A 323 13.70 -2.08 35.04
N ASN A 324 13.17 -1.00 35.62
CA ASN A 324 13.85 0.17 36.17
C ASN A 324 14.60 1.08 35.19
N CYS A 325 13.91 2.15 34.76
CA CYS A 325 14.55 3.35 34.24
C CYS A 325 15.23 4.11 35.39
N SER A 326 16.49 3.83 35.67
CA SER A 326 17.38 4.82 36.29
C SER A 326 18.15 5.52 35.18
N PHE A 327 18.05 6.86 35.16
CA PHE A 327 18.94 7.71 34.39
C PHE A 327 20.28 7.75 35.12
N ASP A 328 21.15 6.79 34.80
CA ASP A 328 22.58 6.92 35.09
C ASP A 328 23.20 7.57 33.85
N ASP A 329 23.29 8.90 33.86
CA ASP A 329 24.31 9.60 33.08
C ASP A 329 25.69 9.03 33.53
N ASP A 330 26.58 8.73 32.59
CA ASP A 330 27.99 8.29 32.81
C ASP A 330 28.34 6.79 32.77
N LYS A 331 27.48 5.88 32.31
CA LYS A 331 27.98 4.56 31.84
C LYS A 331 28.45 4.66 30.39
N GLN A 332 29.71 5.07 30.21
CA GLN A 332 30.46 4.81 28.98
C GLN A 332 30.45 3.31 28.70
N ILE A 333 29.55 2.86 27.83
CA ILE A 333 29.55 1.48 27.32
C ILE A 333 30.86 1.30 26.53
N LYS A 334 31.83 0.63 27.16
CA LYS A 334 33.13 0.25 26.58
C LYS A 334 33.02 -0.94 25.62
N ASP A 335 31.88 -1.13 24.96
CA ASP A 335 31.76 -2.15 23.92
C ASP A 335 32.35 -1.60 22.61
N THR A 336 33.67 -1.65 22.51
CA THR A 336 34.46 -1.31 21.33
C THR A 336 34.07 -2.12 20.08
N ASN A 337 33.29 -3.20 20.24
CA ASN A 337 32.91 -4.11 19.17
C ASN A 337 31.61 -3.75 18.44
N ILE A 338 30.78 -2.83 18.95
CA ILE A 338 29.49 -2.47 18.32
C ILE A 338 29.71 -1.79 16.95
N TYR A 339 30.85 -1.13 16.78
CA TYR A 339 31.21 -0.39 15.56
C TYR A 339 32.26 -1.09 14.69
N SER A 340 32.60 -2.35 15.00
CA SER A 340 33.58 -3.15 14.24
C SER A 340 33.29 -3.20 12.73
N TRP A 341 32.01 -3.24 12.36
CA TRP A 341 31.54 -3.21 10.98
C TRP A 341 31.93 -1.93 10.23
N PHE A 342 32.01 -0.79 10.93
CA PHE A 342 32.35 0.49 10.31
C PHE A 342 33.85 0.50 10.01
N TYR A 343 34.68 0.11 10.98
CA TYR A 343 36.13 0.03 10.81
C TYR A 343 36.56 -1.05 9.79
N ASN A 344 35.77 -2.10 9.62
CA ASN A 344 36.02 -3.18 8.65
C ASN A 344 35.41 -2.95 7.25
N SER A 345 34.92 -1.74 6.97
CA SER A 345 34.35 -1.40 5.66
C SER A 345 35.39 -1.56 4.53
N PRO A 346 35.03 -2.18 3.39
CA PRO A 346 35.94 -2.38 2.25
C PRO A 346 36.35 -1.07 1.56
N TYR A 347 35.65 0.04 1.84
CA TYR A 347 35.90 1.37 1.26
C TYR A 347 36.98 2.18 2.01
N ASN A 348 37.72 1.56 2.93
CA ASN A 348 38.75 2.22 3.74
C ASN A 348 39.89 2.84 2.93
N ASN A 349 40.13 2.38 1.70
CA ASN A 349 41.28 2.77 0.89
C ASN A 349 40.92 3.63 -0.34
N GLU A 350 39.64 3.91 -0.58
CA GLU A 350 39.24 4.75 -1.71
C GLU A 350 39.31 6.23 -1.32
N ILE A 351 40.25 6.95 -1.94
CA ILE A 351 40.30 8.42 -1.90
C ILE A 351 39.19 8.93 -2.82
N ILE A 352 37.96 8.94 -2.31
CA ILE A 352 36.88 9.62 -3.00
C ILE A 352 37.10 11.11 -2.73
N HIS A 353 37.59 11.82 -3.74
CA HIS A 353 37.48 13.28 -3.75
C HIS A 353 35.99 13.59 -3.63
N VAL A 354 35.59 14.07 -2.45
CA VAL A 354 34.27 14.65 -2.25
C VAL A 354 34.27 15.94 -3.04
N HIS A 355 34.03 15.85 -4.35
CA HIS A 355 33.61 17.02 -5.10
C HIS A 355 32.31 17.51 -4.47
N ASP A 356 32.25 18.82 -4.27
CA ASP A 356 31.26 19.47 -3.42
C ASP A 356 29.83 19.02 -3.69
N LYS A 357 29.07 19.03 -2.58
CA LYS A 357 27.65 18.74 -2.43
C LYS A 357 26.83 18.99 -3.70
N HIS A 358 26.12 17.95 -4.15
CA HIS A 358 24.92 18.02 -4.99
C HIS A 358 24.92 19.16 -6.01
N LYS A 359 25.82 19.16 -6.99
CA LYS A 359 25.53 19.81 -8.26
C LYS A 359 24.53 18.93 -9.01
N PHE A 360 23.28 19.38 -9.11
CA PHE A 360 22.25 18.77 -9.98
C PHE A 360 22.52 19.01 -11.48
N ILE A 361 23.67 19.56 -11.81
CA ILE A 361 24.05 19.96 -13.17
C ILE A 361 25.36 19.24 -13.47
N LYS A 362 25.37 18.45 -14.54
CA LYS A 362 26.59 17.86 -15.09
C LYS A 362 27.46 19.01 -15.59
N ASP A 363 28.75 19.01 -15.31
CA ASP A 363 29.65 19.96 -15.98
C ASP A 363 29.55 19.67 -17.50
N ASN A 364 29.07 20.66 -18.27
CA ASN A 364 28.67 20.65 -19.69
C ASN A 364 27.19 20.38 -20.07
N THR A 365 26.24 20.33 -19.12
CA THR A 365 24.82 20.50 -19.50
C THR A 365 24.48 21.99 -19.59
N ILE A 366 24.31 22.47 -20.82
CA ILE A 366 23.72 23.79 -21.10
C ILE A 366 22.23 23.69 -20.75
N LEU A 367 21.85 24.17 -19.57
CA LEU A 367 20.46 24.51 -19.31
C LEU A 367 20.22 25.88 -19.96
N PRO A 368 19.31 26.00 -20.94
CA PRO A 368 18.97 27.30 -21.48
C PRO A 368 18.30 28.14 -20.38
N GLY A 369 18.91 29.29 -20.02
CA GLY A 369 18.29 30.30 -19.15
C GLY A 369 19.04 30.69 -17.88
N ILE A 370 20.24 30.19 -17.62
CA ILE A 370 21.09 30.69 -16.52
C ILE A 370 22.43 31.15 -17.11
N ASP A 371 22.50 32.44 -17.45
CA ASP A 371 23.76 33.09 -17.80
C ASP A 371 24.68 33.10 -16.57
N GLN A 372 25.74 32.30 -16.60
CA GLN A 372 26.76 32.27 -15.54
C GLN A 372 27.80 33.41 -15.67
N ASN A 373 27.63 34.34 -16.60
CA ASN A 373 28.64 35.35 -16.93
C ASN A 373 28.33 36.79 -16.48
N SER A 374 27.23 37.06 -15.77
CA SER A 374 27.04 38.37 -15.14
C SER A 374 27.79 38.46 -13.80
N LYS A 375 29.12 38.41 -13.85
CA LYS A 375 29.94 39.00 -12.78
C LYS A 375 29.83 40.51 -12.93
N VAL A 376 28.96 41.09 -12.11
CA VAL A 376 29.01 42.50 -11.72
C VAL A 376 30.43 42.80 -11.24
N ASN A 377 31.07 43.81 -11.84
CA ASN A 377 31.96 44.75 -11.19
C ASN A 377 32.30 45.89 -12.18
N ASN A 378 31.84 47.10 -11.82
CA ASN A 378 32.21 48.46 -12.26
C ASN A 378 32.77 48.68 -13.67
#